data_AF-A0AAP7L3I8-F1
#
_entry.id   AF-A0AAP7L3I8-F1
#
_cell.length_a   1.000
_cell.length_b   1.000
_cell.length_c   1.000
_cell.angle_alpha   90.00
_cell.angle_beta   90.00
_cell.angle_gamma   90.00
#
_symmetry.space_group_name_H-M   'P 1'
#
loop_
_entity.id
_entity.type
_entity.pdbx_description
1 polymer ?
#
loop_
_entity_poly.entity_id
_entity_poly.type
_entity_poly.pdbx_seq_one_letter_code
_entity_poly.pdbx_strand_id
1 'polypeptide(L)'
;MKRFSIIILTIFFSISCLALSQTRGVVIYHNYCTHTIEIAWKIENNQEFIFSIKPSQIERRFYIVEKGNQVEIDKLYFIKDGIKQKFNTKLISENSYMLIACPENSK
;
A
#
# COMPACT_ATOMS: atom_id res chain seq x y z
N MET A 1 -25.34 -25.12 -41.30
CA MET A 1 -24.18 -24.30 -40.86
C MET A 1 -24.62 -23.04 -40.08
N LYS A 2 -25.35 -23.19 -38.96
CA LYS A 2 -25.78 -22.05 -38.12
C LYS A 2 -25.60 -22.28 -36.61
N ARG A 3 -25.28 -23.52 -36.19
CA ARG A 3 -25.13 -23.91 -34.78
C ARG A 3 -23.70 -23.80 -34.25
N PHE A 4 -22.70 -23.75 -35.13
CA PHE A 4 -21.28 -23.65 -34.74
C PHE A 4 -20.88 -22.23 -34.31
N SER A 5 -21.53 -21.19 -34.82
CA SER A 5 -21.18 -19.79 -34.52
C SER A 5 -21.55 -19.34 -33.10
N ILE A 6 -22.51 -20.00 -32.46
CA ILE A 6 -22.98 -19.64 -31.10
C ILE A 6 -21.97 -20.09 -30.03
N ILE A 7 -21.28 -21.21 -30.28
CA ILE A 7 -20.32 -21.79 -29.31
C ILE A 7 -19.02 -20.98 -29.24
N ILE A 8 -18.60 -20.38 -30.36
CA ILE A 8 -17.37 -19.58 -30.42
C ILE A 8 -17.54 -18.24 -29.68
N LEU A 9 -18.73 -17.65 -29.72
CA LEU A 9 -19.02 -16.36 -29.09
C LEU A 9 -19.05 -16.46 -27.55
N THR A 10 -19.55 -17.57 -27.00
CA THR A 10 -19.58 -17.81 -25.54
C THR A 10 -18.21 -18.11 -24.95
N ILE A 11 -17.32 -18.73 -25.72
CA ILE A 11 -15.93 -18.96 -25.30
C ILE A 11 -15.18 -17.63 -25.22
N PHE A 12 -15.29 -16.75 -26.22
CA PHE A 12 -14.63 -15.43 -26.19
C PHE A 12 -15.05 -14.57 -24.97
N PHE A 13 -16.33 -14.61 -24.60
CA PHE A 13 -16.84 -13.90 -23.41
C PHE A 13 -16.33 -14.47 -22.08
N SER A 14 -16.01 -15.77 -22.02
CA SER A 14 -15.51 -16.40 -20.79
C SER A 14 -14.00 -16.24 -20.58
N ILE A 15 -13.20 -16.04 -21.64
CA ILE A 15 -11.77 -15.66 -21.53
C ILE A 15 -11.60 -14.18 -21.17
N SER A 16 -12.59 -13.35 -21.52
CA SER A 16 -12.57 -11.90 -21.26
C SER A 16 -12.71 -11.55 -19.77
N CYS A 17 -13.09 -12.52 -18.94
CA CYS A 17 -13.21 -12.35 -17.49
C CYS A 17 -11.96 -12.82 -16.73
N LEU A 18 -10.91 -13.27 -17.43
CA LEU A 18 -9.56 -13.34 -16.85
C LEU A 18 -8.95 -11.93 -16.83
N ALA A 19 -9.73 -10.96 -16.34
CA ALA A 19 -9.23 -9.65 -15.98
C ALA A 19 -8.14 -9.89 -14.94
N LEU A 20 -6.91 -9.66 -15.37
CA LEU A 20 -5.68 -9.74 -14.62
C LEU A 20 -5.84 -8.94 -13.32
N SER A 21 -6.32 -9.59 -12.26
CA SER A 21 -6.43 -9.01 -10.93
C SER A 21 -5.01 -8.66 -10.49
N GLN A 22 -4.61 -7.41 -10.69
CA GLN A 22 -3.32 -6.92 -10.23
C GLN A 22 -3.21 -7.14 -8.72
N THR A 23 -2.14 -7.81 -8.30
CA THR A 23 -1.86 -8.04 -6.88
C THR A 23 -1.76 -6.70 -6.18
N ARG A 24 -2.49 -6.53 -5.07
CA ARG A 24 -2.47 -5.31 -4.27
C ARG A 24 -1.76 -5.56 -2.95
N GLY A 25 -0.87 -4.66 -2.58
CA GLY A 25 -0.26 -4.60 -1.27
C GLY A 25 -0.95 -3.56 -0.39
N VAL A 26 -0.70 -3.62 0.91
CA VAL A 26 -1.20 -2.64 1.87
C VAL A 26 -0.11 -2.20 2.83
N VAL A 27 -0.07 -0.92 3.15
CA VAL A 27 0.75 -0.36 4.21
C VAL A 27 -0.17 0.25 5.25
N ILE A 28 -0.05 -0.24 6.47
CA ILE A 28 -0.85 0.17 7.62
C ILE A 28 0.03 1.02 8.53
N TYR A 29 -0.32 2.29 8.68
CA TYR A 29 0.39 3.21 9.54
C TYR A 29 -0.28 3.29 10.90
N HIS A 30 0.53 3.20 11.95
CA HIS A 30 0.12 3.41 13.33
C HIS A 30 0.86 4.62 13.90
N ASN A 31 0.11 5.61 14.39
CA ASN A 31 0.69 6.72 15.12
C ASN A 31 0.51 6.53 16.65
N TYR A 32 1.53 6.03 17.33
CA TYR A 32 1.58 6.02 18.80
C TYR A 32 2.33 7.23 19.38
N CYS A 33 2.71 8.21 18.56
CA CYS A 33 3.23 9.48 19.06
C CYS A 33 2.10 10.28 19.72
N THR A 34 2.47 11.17 20.65
CA THR A 34 1.52 12.05 21.34
C THR A 34 1.05 13.22 20.47
N HIS A 35 1.61 13.38 19.27
CA HIS A 35 1.30 14.44 18.32
C HIS A 35 1.01 13.89 16.91
N THR A 36 0.43 14.73 16.06
CA THR A 36 0.22 14.43 14.65
C THR A 36 1.57 14.32 13.94
N ILE A 37 1.77 13.22 13.22
CA ILE A 37 2.98 13.01 12.40
C ILE A 37 2.67 13.30 10.94
N GLU A 38 3.66 13.78 10.20
CA GLU A 38 3.61 13.90 8.74
C GLU A 38 4.40 12.77 8.10
N ILE A 39 3.88 12.21 7.02
CA ILE A 39 4.45 11.07 6.32
C ILE A 39 4.64 11.46 4.87
N ALA A 40 5.87 11.29 4.39
CA ALA A 40 6.20 11.42 2.98
C ALA A 40 6.16 10.04 2.33
N TRP A 41 5.18 9.83 1.46
CA TRP A 41 5.07 8.64 0.64
C TRP A 41 5.58 8.94 -0.77
N LYS A 42 6.60 8.23 -1.24
CA LYS A 42 7.04 8.28 -2.64
C LYS A 42 6.54 7.03 -3.38
N ILE A 43 5.69 7.24 -4.37
CA ILE A 43 5.34 6.20 -5.36
C ILE A 43 6.30 6.36 -6.54
N GLU A 44 6.67 5.26 -7.22
CA GLU A 44 7.34 5.33 -8.52
C GLU A 44 6.62 6.31 -9.45
N ASN A 45 7.39 7.17 -10.14
CA ASN A 45 7.03 8.43 -10.83
C ASN A 45 7.34 9.73 -10.07
N ASN A 46 8.13 9.70 -8.99
CA ASN A 46 8.58 10.88 -8.24
C ASN A 46 7.43 11.72 -7.64
N GLN A 47 6.20 11.20 -7.61
CA GLN A 47 5.09 11.84 -6.93
C GLN A 47 5.21 11.58 -5.43
N GLU A 48 5.52 12.65 -4.70
CA GLU A 48 5.58 12.65 -3.25
C GLU A 48 4.21 13.06 -2.70
N PHE A 49 3.57 12.12 -2.00
CA PHE A 49 2.32 12.35 -1.29
C PHE A 49 2.64 12.58 0.18
N ILE A 50 2.35 13.79 0.66
CA ILE A 50 2.47 14.12 2.07
C ILE A 50 1.08 14.02 2.69
N PHE A 51 1.00 13.31 3.81
CA PHE A 51 -0.23 13.21 4.59
C PHE A 51 0.08 13.14 6.08
N SER A 52 -0.89 13.53 6.90
CA SER A 52 -0.75 13.59 8.34
C SER A 52 -1.62 12.54 9.02
N ILE A 53 -1.11 11.95 10.10
CA ILE A 53 -1.85 10.98 10.93
C ILE A 53 -1.93 11.53 12.35
N LYS A 54 -3.14 11.68 12.90
CA LYS A 54 -3.35 12.15 14.28
C LYS A 54 -2.90 11.09 15.31
N PRO A 55 -2.64 11.47 16.57
CA PRO A 55 -2.35 10.51 17.65
C PRO A 55 -3.39 9.39 17.71
N SER A 56 -2.93 8.16 17.90
CA SER A 56 -3.74 6.94 18.00
C SER A 56 -4.59 6.62 16.75
N GLN A 57 -4.39 7.32 15.63
CA GLN A 57 -5.05 7.04 14.37
C GLN A 57 -4.28 5.96 13.59
N ILE A 58 -5.04 5.15 12.86
CA ILE A 58 -4.53 4.17 11.92
C ILE A 58 -4.89 4.62 10.51
N GLU A 59 -3.90 4.67 9.62
CA GLU A 59 -4.11 4.97 8.20
C GLU A 59 -3.74 3.76 7.35
N ARG A 60 -4.53 3.44 6.32
CA ARG A 60 -4.26 2.32 5.41
C ARG A 60 -4.11 2.84 4.00
N ARG A 61 -2.98 2.53 3.36
CA ARG A 61 -2.74 2.85 1.95
C ARG A 61 -2.49 1.59 1.16
N PHE A 62 -3.13 1.49 0.01
CA PHE A 62 -2.99 0.37 -0.91
C PHE A 62 -2.07 0.77 -2.07
N TYR A 63 -1.30 -0.19 -2.56
CA TYR A 63 -0.46 -0.02 -3.74
C TYR A 63 -0.60 -1.24 -4.64
N ILE A 64 -0.31 -1.05 -5.93
CA ILE A 64 -0.28 -2.14 -6.90
C ILE A 64 1.12 -2.77 -6.83
N VAL A 65 1.17 -4.08 -6.67
CA VAL A 65 2.41 -4.85 -6.67
C VAL A 65 2.75 -5.18 -8.12
N GLU A 66 3.74 -4.50 -8.67
CA GLU A 66 4.30 -4.82 -9.97
C GLU A 66 5.70 -5.43 -9.81
N LYS A 67 6.11 -6.31 -10.72
CA LYS A 67 7.48 -6.85 -10.72
C LYS A 67 8.47 -5.69 -10.93
N GLY A 68 9.16 -5.30 -9.85
CA GLY A 68 10.11 -4.18 -9.83
C GLY A 68 9.63 -2.99 -8.99
N ASN A 69 8.32 -2.87 -8.74
CA ASN A 69 7.68 -1.74 -8.06
C ASN A 69 7.27 -2.15 -6.63
N GLN A 70 8.25 -2.61 -5.84
CA GLN A 70 8.02 -2.82 -4.42
C GLN A 70 8.08 -1.46 -3.74
N VAL A 71 7.08 -1.12 -2.92
CA VAL A 71 7.17 0.05 -2.05
C VAL A 71 8.46 -0.09 -1.27
N GLU A 72 9.34 0.90 -1.40
CA GLU A 72 10.63 0.92 -0.71
C GLU A 72 10.37 1.29 0.76
N ILE A 73 9.82 0.33 1.51
CA ILE A 73 9.37 0.52 2.89
C ILE A 73 10.48 1.12 3.76
N ASP A 74 11.73 0.73 3.51
CA ASP A 74 12.92 1.21 4.22
C ASP A 74 13.25 2.70 3.96
N LYS A 75 12.69 3.28 2.89
CA LYS A 75 12.82 4.71 2.56
C LYS A 75 11.68 5.54 3.12
N LEU A 76 10.62 4.93 3.67
CA LEU A 76 9.53 5.65 4.29
C LEU A 76 9.95 6.18 5.66
N TYR A 77 9.62 7.44 5.90
CA TYR A 77 9.89 8.14 7.15
C TYR A 77 8.68 8.97 7.57
N PHE A 78 8.61 9.27 8.86
CA PHE A 78 7.73 10.32 9.37
C PHE A 78 8.54 11.48 9.91
N ILE A 79 7.92 12.65 9.97
CA ILE A 79 8.51 13.85 10.56
C ILE A 79 7.95 14.00 11.97
N LYS A 80 8.85 14.07 12.94
CA LYS A 80 8.56 14.37 14.35
C LYS A 80 9.44 15.54 14.76
N ASP A 81 8.82 16.61 15.22
CA ASP A 81 9.51 17.83 15.66
C ASP A 81 10.49 18.39 14.60
N GLY A 82 10.13 18.29 13.31
CA GLY A 82 10.96 18.71 12.18
C GLY A 82 12.08 17.74 11.78
N ILE A 83 12.21 16.60 12.47
CA ILE A 83 13.27 15.61 12.24
C ILE A 83 12.68 14.36 11.57
N LYS A 84 13.37 13.84 10.55
CA LYS A 84 13.00 12.57 9.90
C LYS A 84 13.29 11.39 10.83
N GLN A 85 12.28 10.58 11.07
CA GLN A 85 12.34 9.38 11.90
C GLN A 85 11.95 8.16 11.08
N LYS A 86 12.61 7.04 11.35
CA LYS A 86 12.26 5.75 10.73
C LYS A 86 11.08 5.13 11.45
N PHE A 87 10.21 4.48 10.69
CA PHE A 87 9.18 3.62 11.27
C PHE A 87 9.81 2.35 11.85
N ASN A 88 9.16 1.80 12.88
CA ASN A 88 9.33 0.39 13.21
C ASN A 88 8.41 -0.41 12.28
N THR A 89 9.03 -1.14 11.36
CA THR A 89 8.35 -1.90 10.31
C THR A 89 8.14 -3.33 10.73
N LYS A 90 6.91 -3.85 10.56
CA LYS A 90 6.60 -5.28 10.68
C LYS A 90 5.97 -5.80 9.38
N LEU A 91 6.49 -6.90 8.87
CA LEU A 91 5.89 -7.64 7.77
C LEU A 91 4.64 -8.37 8.28
N ILE A 92 3.49 -8.14 7.65
CA ILE A 92 2.23 -8.85 7.95
C ILE A 92 2.07 -10.03 6.99
N SER A 93 2.29 -9.78 5.70
CA SER A 93 2.26 -10.78 4.63
C SER A 93 3.14 -10.31 3.47
N GLU A 94 3.30 -11.13 2.44
CA GLU A 94 4.23 -10.92 1.30
C GLU A 94 4.28 -9.49 0.75
N ASN A 95 3.14 -8.79 0.68
CA ASN A 95 3.04 -7.40 0.20
C ASN A 95 2.35 -6.46 1.21
N SER A 96 2.29 -6.85 2.48
CA SER A 96 1.58 -6.10 3.52
C SER A 96 2.50 -5.75 4.67
N TYR A 97 2.57 -4.46 5.00
CA TYR A 97 3.47 -3.93 6.01
C TYR A 97 2.72 -3.11 7.05
N MET A 98 3.17 -3.17 8.29
CA MET A 98 2.77 -2.28 9.36
C MET A 98 3.93 -1.34 9.69
N LEU A 99 3.66 -0.04 9.67
CA LEU A 99 4.63 1.02 9.98
C LEU A 99 4.21 1.73 11.25
N ILE A 100 5.03 1.58 12.28
CA ILE A 100 4.71 2.04 13.63
C ILE A 100 5.59 3.24 13.97
N ALA A 101 4.97 4.38 14.22
CA ALA A 101 5.63 5.58 14.75
C ALA A 101 5.56 5.60 16.29
N CYS A 102 6.66 5.99 16.93
CA CYS A 102 6.84 5.99 18.39
C CYS A 102 6.44 4.65 19.06
N PRO A 103 7.04 3.50 18.64
CA PRO A 103 6.67 2.18 19.14
C PRO A 103 6.82 2.01 20.66
N GLU A 104 7.68 2.81 21.30
CA GLU A 104 7.85 2.86 22.75
C GLU A 104 6.57 3.19 23.52
N ASN A 105 5.59 3.82 22.86
CA ASN A 105 4.31 4.21 23.43
C ASN A 105 3.19 3.20 23.16
N SER A 106 3.46 2.09 22.45
CA SER A 106 2.44 1.10 22.02
C SER A 106 1.90 0.17 23.12
N LYS A 107 1.88 0.64 24.38
CA LYS A 107 1.46 -0.14 25.55
C LYS A 107 -0.03 -0.45 25.58
#